data_AF-V5GTD3-F1
#
_entry.id   AF-V5GTD3-F1
#
_cell.length_a   1.000
_cell.length_b   1.000
_cell.length_c   1.000
_cell.angle_alpha   90.00
_cell.angle_beta   90.00
_cell.angle_gamma   90.00
#
_symmetry.space_group_name_H-M   'P 1'
#
loop_
_entity.id
_entity.type
_entity.pdbx_description
1 polymer ?
#
loop_
_entity_poly.entity_id
_entity_poly.type
_entity_poly.pdbx_seq_one_letter_code
_entity_poly.pdbx_strand_id
1 'polypeptide(L)'
;FRLISETEPSCRSVTMKIILCLALVAASYALPSAEVHPLSDEFIDIINSKQSTWTAGRNFHVNTSLDHIRGLVGVIKTSVKTLPVRGHEVGSRETIPETFDAREQWADCAAIIGEIRDQAACGSCWAFGAVEAMSDRICIHSNGEKKISVSAQDLLTCCATCGYGCNGGYLESSWKYWAESGITTGGLYGETEGCKAYSIEPCAHHVDDSVRPACTDIVRTPACVQQCDSDELNYKDELTFGRKDSIYRVPDDEAQIQLEILTNGPVEAAFDVYEDFLSYKSGVYQKVAGKAVGGHAIKILGWGVENDTPYWLVANSWNTDWGEKGYFKILRGSDHVGIESEIVAGLPQL
;
A
#
# COMPACT_ATOMS: atom_id res chain seq x y z
N PHE A 1 -54.60 -10.44 -83.60
CA PHE A 1 -54.56 -9.61 -84.83
C PHE A 1 -54.14 -8.21 -84.40
N ARG A 2 -52.86 -7.80 -84.53
CA ARG A 2 -52.23 -7.14 -85.70
C ARG A 2 -53.11 -6.00 -86.25
N LEU A 3 -52.72 -4.73 -86.46
CA LEU A 3 -51.45 -3.99 -86.48
C LEU A 3 -51.76 -2.46 -86.38
N ILE A 4 -50.89 -1.73 -85.67
CA ILE A 4 -50.15 -0.47 -85.99
C ILE A 4 -50.77 0.63 -86.89
N SER A 5 -50.70 1.88 -86.41
CA SER A 5 -50.36 3.13 -87.15
C SER A 5 -50.11 4.26 -86.12
N GLU A 6 -48.88 4.45 -85.65
CA GLU A 6 -47.91 5.49 -86.07
C GLU A 6 -48.38 6.96 -85.91
N THR A 7 -47.71 7.69 -85.01
CA THR A 7 -47.31 9.10 -85.17
C THR A 7 -46.27 9.45 -84.10
N GLU A 8 -45.08 9.87 -84.53
CA GLU A 8 -44.01 10.46 -83.71
C GLU A 8 -44.52 11.72 -82.96
N PRO A 9 -43.91 12.16 -81.84
CA PRO A 9 -42.78 13.10 -81.97
C PRO A 9 -41.72 13.09 -80.85
N SER A 10 -40.53 13.52 -81.26
CA SER A 10 -39.67 14.51 -80.60
C SER A 10 -39.12 14.25 -79.19
N CYS A 11 -37.84 13.91 -79.19
CA CYS A 11 -36.90 14.01 -78.08
C CYS A 11 -36.65 15.48 -77.70
N ARG A 12 -36.90 15.86 -76.44
CA ARG A 12 -36.18 16.93 -75.74
C ARG A 12 -35.85 16.51 -74.32
N SER A 13 -34.55 16.39 -74.08
CA SER A 13 -33.87 16.10 -72.82
C SER A 13 -34.26 17.10 -71.72
N VAL A 14 -34.88 16.61 -70.66
CA VAL A 14 -35.03 17.34 -69.38
C VAL A 14 -33.85 16.94 -68.51
N THR A 15 -32.94 17.89 -68.29
CA THR A 15 -31.77 17.72 -67.44
C THR A 15 -32.22 17.65 -65.97
N MET A 16 -32.15 16.45 -65.39
CA MET A 16 -32.43 16.20 -63.98
C MET A 16 -31.31 16.78 -63.11
N LYS A 17 -31.55 17.94 -62.50
CA LYS A 17 -30.65 18.52 -61.50
C LYS A 17 -30.78 17.73 -60.19
N ILE A 18 -29.88 16.78 -59.99
CA ILE A 18 -29.67 16.10 -58.72
C ILE A 18 -28.98 17.11 -57.78
N ILE A 19 -29.72 17.64 -56.81
CA ILE A 19 -29.14 18.41 -55.70
C ILE A 19 -28.56 17.38 -54.72
N LEU A 20 -27.24 17.24 -54.75
CA LEU A 20 -26.49 16.40 -53.81
C LEU A 20 -26.39 17.15 -52.47
N CYS A 21 -27.25 16.81 -51.51
CA CYS A 21 -27.08 17.24 -50.12
C CYS A 21 -25.83 16.55 -49.54
N LEU A 22 -24.68 17.23 -49.56
CA LEU A 22 -23.50 16.86 -48.80
C LEU A 22 -23.80 17.07 -47.32
N ALA A 23 -24.27 16.03 -46.63
CA ALA A 23 -24.23 15.97 -45.18
C ALA A 23 -22.75 15.90 -44.77
N LEU A 24 -22.19 17.02 -44.31
CA LEU A 24 -20.94 17.04 -43.56
C LEU A 24 -21.20 16.33 -42.23
N VAL A 25 -21.02 15.02 -42.20
CA VAL A 25 -20.80 14.30 -40.94
C VAL A 25 -19.42 14.73 -40.47
N ALA A 26 -19.36 15.75 -39.62
CA ALA A 26 -18.18 16.02 -38.83
C ALA A 26 -18.01 14.82 -37.88
N ALA A 27 -17.26 13.82 -38.33
CA ALA A 27 -16.71 12.82 -37.42
C ALA A 27 -15.75 13.58 -36.50
N SER A 28 -16.25 13.97 -35.33
CA SER A 28 -15.42 14.37 -34.21
C SER A 28 -14.63 13.14 -33.80
N TYR A 29 -13.52 12.89 -34.48
CA TYR A 29 -12.45 12.08 -33.91
C TYR A 29 -11.95 12.89 -32.71
N ALA A 30 -12.51 12.62 -31.54
CA ALA A 30 -11.81 12.92 -30.31
C ALA A 30 -10.49 12.18 -30.44
N LEU A 31 -9.41 12.91 -30.75
CA LEU A 31 -8.07 12.40 -30.56
C LEU A 31 -8.05 11.84 -29.12
N PRO A 32 -7.48 10.63 -28.89
CA PRO A 32 -7.25 10.20 -27.52
C PRO A 32 -6.54 11.35 -26.83
N SER A 33 -7.12 11.92 -25.77
CA SER A 33 -6.37 12.88 -24.96
C SER A 33 -5.07 12.17 -24.61
N ALA A 34 -3.93 12.77 -24.92
CA ALA A 34 -2.66 12.22 -24.47
C ALA A 34 -2.82 11.92 -22.98
N GLU A 35 -2.62 10.65 -22.57
CA GLU A 35 -2.78 10.29 -21.17
C GLU A 35 -1.78 11.14 -20.37
N VAL A 36 -2.30 11.97 -19.47
CA VAL A 36 -1.47 12.82 -18.62
C VAL A 36 -0.58 11.90 -17.79
N HIS A 37 0.74 12.11 -17.86
CA HIS A 37 1.68 11.24 -17.17
C HIS A 37 1.41 11.30 -15.66
N PRO A 38 1.27 10.17 -14.95
CA PRO A 38 0.83 10.14 -13.55
C PRO A 38 1.81 10.78 -12.57
N LEU A 39 3.06 10.97 -12.98
CA LEU A 39 4.06 11.70 -12.20
C LEU A 39 4.29 13.13 -12.71
N SER A 40 3.48 13.67 -13.62
CA SER A 40 3.66 15.04 -14.13
C SER A 40 3.12 16.10 -13.17
N ASP A 41 3.59 17.36 -13.28
CA ASP A 41 3.01 18.49 -12.55
C ASP A 41 1.55 18.72 -12.95
N GLU A 42 1.21 18.50 -14.24
CA GLU A 42 -0.17 18.58 -14.73
C GLU A 42 -1.10 17.60 -13.99
N PHE A 43 -0.64 16.38 -13.71
CA PHE A 43 -1.44 15.41 -12.95
C PHE A 43 -1.65 15.85 -11.50
N ILE A 44 -0.61 16.41 -10.86
CA ILE A 44 -0.70 16.99 -9.52
C ILE A 44 -1.72 18.13 -9.48
N ASP A 45 -1.67 19.03 -10.47
CA ASP A 45 -2.63 20.14 -10.58
C ASP A 45 -4.06 19.63 -10.77
N ILE A 46 -4.26 18.60 -11.61
CA ILE A 46 -5.56 17.94 -11.78
C ILE A 46 -6.07 17.39 -10.45
N ILE A 47 -5.23 16.71 -9.67
CA ILE A 47 -5.62 16.15 -8.37
C ILE A 47 -6.05 17.28 -7.41
N ASN A 48 -5.21 18.31 -7.26
CA ASN A 48 -5.48 19.44 -6.37
C ASN A 48 -6.72 20.25 -6.79
N SER A 49 -7.09 20.23 -8.08
CA SER A 49 -8.31 20.90 -8.56
C SER A 49 -9.62 20.14 -8.24
N LYS A 50 -9.54 18.83 -7.97
CA LYS A 50 -10.71 17.95 -7.82
C LYS A 50 -11.17 17.75 -6.38
N GLN A 51 -10.31 18.01 -5.41
CA GLN A 51 -10.56 17.73 -3.99
C GLN A 51 -9.79 18.69 -3.10
N SER A 52 -10.12 18.72 -1.81
CA SER A 52 -9.47 19.57 -0.81
C SER A 52 -9.12 18.87 0.50
N THR A 53 -9.35 17.55 0.64
CA THR A 53 -9.06 16.84 1.89
C THR A 53 -7.60 16.48 2.03
N TRP A 54 -6.84 16.46 0.95
CA TRP A 54 -5.41 16.22 0.94
C TRP A 54 -4.69 17.09 -0.09
N THR A 55 -3.38 17.26 0.08
CA THR A 55 -2.54 18.00 -0.87
C THR A 55 -1.68 17.02 -1.66
N ALA A 56 -1.77 17.10 -2.98
CA ALA A 56 -0.86 16.41 -3.88
C ALA A 56 0.39 17.25 -4.14
N GLY A 57 1.53 16.58 -4.21
CA GLY A 57 2.82 17.16 -4.54
C GLY A 57 3.81 16.08 -4.96
N ARG A 58 4.99 16.51 -5.35
CA ARG A 58 5.99 15.63 -5.94
C ARG A 58 6.69 14.77 -4.89
N ASN A 59 6.43 13.47 -4.89
CA ASN A 59 7.28 12.47 -4.25
C ASN A 59 8.25 11.95 -5.30
N PHE A 60 7.82 10.99 -6.12
CA PHE A 60 8.64 10.40 -7.18
C PHE A 60 9.06 11.42 -8.24
N HIS A 61 10.30 11.30 -8.72
CA HIS A 61 10.78 12.08 -9.85
C HIS A 61 9.97 11.74 -11.11
N VAL A 62 9.74 12.72 -12.00
CA VAL A 62 8.90 12.53 -13.19
C VAL A 62 9.41 11.42 -14.12
N ASN A 63 10.72 11.17 -14.09
CA ASN A 63 11.40 10.11 -14.86
C ASN A 63 11.46 8.76 -14.14
N THR A 64 10.91 8.63 -12.93
CA THR A 64 10.85 7.33 -12.24
C THR A 64 10.00 6.36 -13.05
N SER A 65 10.52 5.16 -13.29
CA SER A 65 9.80 4.12 -14.03
C SER A 65 8.51 3.72 -13.30
N LEU A 66 7.38 3.71 -14.01
CA LEU A 66 6.13 3.19 -13.46
C LEU A 66 6.20 1.69 -13.18
N ASP A 67 7.06 0.94 -13.88
CA ASP A 67 7.28 -0.48 -13.59
C ASP A 67 8.05 -0.68 -12.28
N HIS A 68 9.00 0.21 -11.98
CA HIS A 68 9.64 0.24 -10.67
C HIS A 68 8.60 0.51 -9.56
N ILE A 69 7.74 1.51 -9.72
CA ILE A 69 6.69 1.84 -8.73
C ILE A 69 5.70 0.68 -8.57
N ARG A 70 5.27 0.02 -9.66
CA ARG A 70 4.46 -1.20 -9.60
C ARG A 70 5.16 -2.32 -8.83
N GLY A 71 6.48 -2.38 -8.91
CA GLY A 71 7.30 -3.30 -8.15
C GLY A 71 7.36 -3.01 -6.65
N LEU A 72 7.13 -1.76 -6.21
CA LEU A 72 7.09 -1.41 -4.78
C LEU A 72 5.79 -1.85 -4.10
N VAL A 73 4.68 -1.92 -4.85
CA VAL A 73 3.37 -2.35 -4.33
C VAL A 73 3.24 -3.88 -4.36
N GLY A 74 3.92 -4.50 -3.39
CA GLY A 74 4.19 -5.95 -3.36
C GLY A 74 3.13 -6.83 -2.70
N VAL A 75 1.86 -6.43 -2.61
CA VAL A 75 0.82 -7.34 -2.10
C VAL A 75 0.24 -8.17 -3.24
N ILE A 76 0.31 -9.50 -3.10
CA ILE A 76 -0.35 -10.42 -4.02
C ILE A 76 -1.76 -10.67 -3.52
N LYS A 77 -2.75 -10.13 -4.24
CA LYS A 77 -4.16 -10.33 -3.91
C LYS A 77 -4.53 -11.81 -3.99
N THR A 78 -5.21 -12.29 -2.94
CA THR A 78 -5.76 -13.65 -2.90
C THR A 78 -7.20 -13.63 -2.38
N SER A 79 -8.07 -14.41 -3.02
CA SER A 79 -9.42 -14.67 -2.53
C SER A 79 -9.45 -15.72 -1.42
N VAL A 80 -8.35 -16.44 -1.22
CA VAL A 80 -8.23 -17.50 -0.22
C VAL A 80 -7.82 -16.87 1.11
N LYS A 81 -8.80 -16.69 1.99
CA LYS A 81 -8.58 -16.30 3.39
C LYS A 81 -8.49 -17.56 4.25
N THR A 82 -7.42 -17.69 5.00
CA THR A 82 -7.07 -18.94 5.70
C THR A 82 -6.98 -18.80 7.21
N LEU A 83 -6.85 -17.57 7.70
CA LEU A 83 -6.86 -17.25 9.11
C LEU A 83 -8.28 -17.13 9.66
N PRO A 84 -8.49 -17.51 10.94
CA PRO A 84 -9.76 -17.24 11.61
C PRO A 84 -9.98 -15.74 11.74
N VAL A 85 -11.25 -15.31 11.69
CA VAL A 85 -11.63 -13.93 12.00
C VAL A 85 -11.89 -13.82 13.50
N ARG A 86 -11.30 -12.82 14.16
CA ARG A 86 -11.46 -12.58 15.59
C ARG A 86 -11.84 -11.12 15.85
N GLY A 87 -13.04 -10.93 16.40
CA GLY A 87 -13.52 -9.64 16.86
C GLY A 87 -13.44 -9.48 18.38
N HIS A 88 -13.62 -8.24 18.82
CA HIS A 88 -13.80 -7.84 20.20
C HIS A 88 -15.28 -7.80 20.56
N GLU A 89 -15.61 -8.18 21.80
CA GLU A 89 -16.96 -8.00 22.32
C GLU A 89 -17.23 -6.50 22.47
N VAL A 90 -18.18 -5.96 21.71
CA VAL A 90 -18.60 -4.56 21.85
C VAL A 90 -19.43 -4.42 23.13
N GLY A 91 -18.74 -4.38 24.27
CA GLY A 91 -19.36 -4.09 25.55
C GLY A 91 -19.78 -2.62 25.63
N SER A 92 -20.94 -2.35 26.23
CA SER A 92 -21.47 -0.99 26.50
C SER A 92 -20.57 -0.03 27.31
N ARG A 93 -19.30 -0.38 27.58
CA ARG A 93 -18.35 0.35 28.44
C ARG A 93 -17.07 0.82 27.76
N GLU A 94 -16.74 0.34 26.57
CA GLU A 94 -15.56 0.83 25.83
C GLU A 94 -16.00 1.91 24.85
N THR A 95 -15.84 3.17 25.27
CA THR A 95 -15.97 4.31 24.37
C THR A 95 -14.70 4.42 23.55
N ILE A 96 -14.76 4.02 22.28
CA ILE A 96 -13.69 4.28 21.32
C ILE A 96 -13.47 5.80 21.26
N PRO A 97 -12.25 6.31 21.55
CA PRO A 97 -11.98 7.75 21.49
C PRO A 97 -12.08 8.27 20.05
N GLU A 98 -12.39 9.55 19.88
CA GLU A 98 -12.45 10.18 18.55
C GLU A 98 -11.10 10.18 17.84
N THR A 99 -10.02 10.35 18.61
CA THR A 99 -8.63 10.32 18.14
C THR A 99 -7.81 9.34 18.96
N PHE A 100 -6.90 8.63 18.31
CA PHE A 100 -5.98 7.70 18.95
C PHE A 100 -4.67 7.63 18.18
N ASP A 101 -3.56 7.64 18.91
CA ASP A 101 -2.22 7.42 18.38
C ASP A 101 -1.49 6.42 19.28
N ALA A 102 -1.11 5.26 18.73
CA ALA A 102 -0.42 4.22 19.48
C ALA A 102 0.89 4.72 20.11
N ARG A 103 1.56 5.71 19.51
CA ARG A 103 2.81 6.29 20.04
C ARG A 103 2.57 7.07 21.32
N GLU A 104 1.39 7.67 21.47
CA GLU A 104 1.00 8.38 22.68
C GLU A 104 0.50 7.41 23.75
N GLN A 105 -0.31 6.42 23.35
CA GLN A 105 -0.87 5.41 24.25
C GLN A 105 0.20 4.55 24.91
N TRP A 106 1.20 4.11 24.13
CA TRP A 106 2.31 3.29 24.61
C TRP A 106 3.62 4.06 24.52
N ALA A 107 3.72 5.15 25.29
CA ALA A 107 4.87 6.06 25.28
C ALA A 107 6.24 5.35 25.47
N ASP A 108 6.29 4.29 26.28
CA ASP A 108 7.53 3.51 26.48
C ASP A 108 7.97 2.74 25.22
N CYS A 109 7.02 2.48 24.32
CA CYS A 109 7.21 1.81 23.03
C CYS A 109 7.20 2.79 21.84
N ALA A 110 7.07 4.11 22.09
CA ALA A 110 6.87 5.11 21.04
C ALA A 110 7.97 5.11 19.98
N ALA A 111 9.22 4.82 20.35
CA ALA A 111 10.34 4.74 19.41
C ALA A 111 10.20 3.57 18.42
N ILE A 112 9.73 2.40 18.89
CA ILE A 112 9.51 1.23 18.04
C ILE A 112 8.25 1.43 17.17
N ILE A 113 7.14 1.86 17.79
CA ILE A 113 5.88 2.13 17.11
C ILE A 113 6.05 3.21 16.04
N GLY A 114 6.83 4.24 16.35
CA GLY A 114 7.09 5.39 15.51
C GLY A 114 8.20 5.21 14.47
N GLU A 115 8.86 4.06 14.41
CA GLU A 115 9.91 3.83 13.41
C GLU A 115 9.30 3.71 12.01
N ILE A 116 9.73 4.58 11.10
CA ILE A 116 9.45 4.47 9.66
C ILE A 116 10.61 3.75 9.01
N ARG A 117 10.30 2.71 8.25
CA ARG A 117 11.30 1.90 7.54
C ARG A 117 11.30 2.17 6.03
N ASP A 118 12.25 1.56 5.34
CA ASP A 118 12.41 1.67 3.89
C ASP A 118 12.59 0.28 3.26
N GLN A 119 11.63 -0.12 2.44
CA GLN A 119 11.67 -1.38 1.70
C GLN A 119 12.62 -1.35 0.49
N ALA A 120 13.26 -0.21 0.24
CA ALA A 120 14.16 0.01 -0.89
C ALA A 120 13.54 -0.37 -2.24
N ALA A 121 14.35 -0.71 -3.25
CA ALA A 121 13.88 -1.18 -4.55
C ALA A 121 13.41 -2.65 -4.51
N CYS A 122 12.51 -3.01 -3.60
CA CYS A 122 12.01 -4.37 -3.41
C CYS A 122 10.52 -4.34 -3.01
N GLY A 123 9.68 -5.15 -3.66
CA GLY A 123 8.25 -5.31 -3.32
C GLY A 123 8.03 -6.12 -2.04
N SER A 124 8.62 -5.67 -0.94
CA SER A 124 8.63 -6.36 0.35
C SER A 124 7.70 -5.72 1.39
N CYS A 125 6.81 -4.82 1.00
CA CYS A 125 5.83 -4.18 1.89
C CYS A 125 5.04 -5.18 2.75
N TRP A 126 4.70 -6.36 2.22
CA TRP A 126 4.01 -7.46 2.90
C TRP A 126 4.82 -8.09 4.06
N ALA A 127 6.15 -7.92 4.04
CA ALA A 127 7.02 -8.30 5.13
C ALA A 127 7.19 -7.13 6.11
N PHE A 128 7.30 -5.90 5.60
CA PHE A 128 7.46 -4.69 6.42
C PHE A 128 6.25 -4.41 7.31
N GLY A 129 5.04 -4.35 6.75
CA GLY A 129 3.81 -4.12 7.52
C GLY A 129 3.66 -5.16 8.65
N ALA A 130 3.95 -6.43 8.34
CA ALA A 130 3.97 -7.52 9.32
C ALA A 130 5.00 -7.30 10.42
N VAL A 131 6.30 -7.17 10.11
CA VAL A 131 7.34 -7.11 11.14
C VAL A 131 7.31 -5.81 11.95
N GLU A 132 6.84 -4.71 11.36
CA GLU A 132 6.63 -3.46 12.09
C GLU A 132 5.53 -3.66 13.15
N ALA A 133 4.37 -4.20 12.79
CA ALA A 133 3.31 -4.49 13.74
C ALA A 133 3.71 -5.55 14.78
N MET A 134 4.49 -6.57 14.38
CA MET A 134 5.03 -7.58 15.32
C MET A 134 5.98 -6.95 16.35
N SER A 135 6.89 -6.07 15.91
CA SER A 135 7.83 -5.35 16.78
C SER A 135 7.08 -4.51 17.82
N ASP A 136 6.09 -3.75 17.36
CA ASP A 136 5.24 -2.91 18.20
C ASP A 136 4.53 -3.75 19.26
N ARG A 137 3.93 -4.87 18.84
CA ARG A 137 3.19 -5.76 19.74
C ARG A 137 4.09 -6.49 20.72
N ILE A 138 5.32 -6.86 20.35
CA ILE A 138 6.28 -7.41 21.31
C ILE A 138 6.57 -6.39 22.42
N CYS A 139 6.77 -5.11 22.06
CA CYS A 139 6.98 -4.07 23.05
C CYS A 139 5.75 -3.84 23.93
N ILE A 140 4.57 -3.68 23.32
CA ILE A 140 3.32 -3.43 24.03
C ILE A 140 3.00 -4.55 25.02
N HIS A 141 3.03 -5.81 24.56
CA HIS A 141 2.63 -6.96 25.38
C HIS A 141 3.69 -7.34 26.41
N SER A 142 4.95 -6.93 26.23
CA SER A 142 6.00 -7.02 27.26
C SER A 142 6.00 -5.85 28.24
N ASN A 143 5.00 -4.97 28.19
CA ASN A 143 4.92 -3.75 29.00
C ASN A 143 6.19 -2.87 28.86
N GLY A 144 6.74 -2.79 27.66
CA GLY A 144 7.93 -1.98 27.36
C GLY A 144 9.28 -2.64 27.73
N GLU A 145 9.29 -3.86 28.25
CA GLU A 145 10.54 -4.57 28.61
C GLU A 145 11.34 -5.02 27.38
N LYS A 146 10.67 -5.40 26.29
CA LYS A 146 11.31 -5.85 25.04
C LYS A 146 11.08 -4.84 23.91
N LYS A 147 12.09 -4.02 23.63
CA LYS A 147 12.09 -3.05 22.53
C LYS A 147 12.95 -3.59 21.40
N ILE A 148 12.41 -4.51 20.62
CA ILE A 148 13.17 -5.22 19.57
C ILE A 148 12.55 -4.98 18.21
N SER A 149 13.40 -4.85 17.21
CA SER A 149 13.03 -4.82 15.80
C SER A 149 13.02 -6.24 15.24
N VAL A 150 11.87 -6.69 14.75
CA VAL A 150 11.74 -7.97 14.03
C VAL A 150 12.27 -7.79 12.61
N SER A 151 13.06 -8.77 12.14
CA SER A 151 13.81 -8.68 10.89
C SER A 151 12.91 -8.84 9.67
N ALA A 152 12.75 -7.74 8.91
CA ALA A 152 12.17 -7.80 7.57
C ALA A 152 13.00 -8.69 6.63
N GLN A 153 14.32 -8.75 6.83
CA GLN A 153 15.25 -9.54 6.01
C GLN A 153 15.01 -11.04 6.15
N ASP A 154 14.86 -11.52 7.38
CA ASP A 154 14.64 -12.94 7.66
C ASP A 154 13.28 -13.39 7.11
N LEU A 155 12.22 -12.63 7.39
CA LEU A 155 10.89 -12.91 6.83
C LEU A 155 10.89 -12.91 5.29
N LEU A 156 11.47 -11.86 4.69
CA LEU A 156 11.53 -11.69 3.23
C LEU A 156 12.22 -12.86 2.53
N THR A 157 13.30 -13.36 3.11
CA THR A 157 14.18 -14.31 2.42
C THR A 157 13.93 -15.77 2.80
N CYS A 158 13.51 -16.04 4.03
CA CYS A 158 13.38 -17.40 4.57
C CYS A 158 11.94 -17.94 4.55
N CYS A 159 10.91 -17.09 4.42
CA CYS A 159 9.54 -17.57 4.25
C CYS A 159 9.22 -17.92 2.79
N ALA A 160 9.56 -19.14 2.38
CA ALA A 160 9.29 -19.65 1.03
C ALA A 160 7.79 -19.74 0.67
N THR A 161 6.90 -19.78 1.66
CA THR A 161 5.44 -19.86 1.48
C THR A 161 4.76 -18.48 1.53
N CYS A 162 5.48 -17.42 1.87
CA CYS A 162 4.92 -16.07 1.99
C CYS A 162 4.78 -15.36 0.64
N GLY A 163 5.35 -15.89 -0.44
CA GLY A 163 5.24 -15.33 -1.78
C GLY A 163 6.51 -15.46 -2.59
N TYR A 164 6.84 -14.42 -3.33
CA TYR A 164 7.96 -14.35 -4.28
C TYR A 164 9.02 -13.31 -3.86
N GLY A 165 9.15 -13.08 -2.55
CA GLY A 165 10.13 -12.16 -1.97
C GLY A 165 9.91 -10.72 -2.44
N CYS A 166 10.91 -10.15 -3.13
CA CYS A 166 10.83 -8.80 -3.70
C CYS A 166 9.81 -8.65 -4.85
N ASN A 167 9.20 -9.74 -5.33
CA ASN A 167 8.14 -9.69 -6.33
C ASN A 167 6.74 -9.84 -5.71
N GLY A 168 6.66 -9.63 -4.39
CA GLY A 168 5.42 -9.58 -3.63
C GLY A 168 5.12 -10.82 -2.80
N GLY A 169 4.15 -10.68 -1.90
CA GLY A 169 3.77 -11.70 -0.93
C GLY A 169 2.41 -11.49 -0.28
N TYR A 170 2.12 -12.32 0.72
CA TYR A 170 0.81 -12.45 1.36
C TYR A 170 0.89 -12.14 2.85
N LEU A 171 0.02 -11.25 3.33
CA LEU A 171 -0.02 -10.82 4.74
C LEU A 171 -0.24 -12.02 5.66
N GLU A 172 -1.31 -12.81 5.43
CA GLU A 172 -1.65 -13.94 6.31
C GLU A 172 -0.51 -14.95 6.48
N SER A 173 0.26 -15.19 5.42
CA SER A 173 1.39 -16.10 5.45
C SER A 173 2.53 -15.57 6.31
N SER A 174 2.78 -14.26 6.31
CA SER A 174 3.79 -13.62 7.17
C SER A 174 3.54 -13.91 8.64
N TRP A 175 2.30 -13.69 9.08
CA TRP A 175 1.93 -13.90 10.49
C TRP A 175 1.90 -15.39 10.87
N LYS A 176 1.50 -16.27 9.95
CA LYS A 176 1.62 -17.72 10.15
C LYS A 176 3.07 -18.15 10.31
N TYR A 177 3.95 -17.66 9.44
CA TYR A 177 5.38 -17.95 9.51
C TYR A 177 5.97 -17.53 10.86
N TRP A 178 5.60 -16.34 11.36
CA TRP A 178 6.01 -15.88 12.68
C TRP A 178 5.57 -16.82 13.81
N ALA A 179 4.38 -17.41 13.75
CA ALA A 179 3.91 -18.34 14.77
C ALA A 179 4.45 -19.77 14.63
N GLU A 180 4.75 -20.21 13.41
CA GLU A 180 5.16 -21.59 13.12
C GLU A 180 6.68 -21.78 13.14
N SER A 181 7.41 -20.83 12.55
CA SER A 181 8.86 -20.90 12.32
C SER A 181 9.64 -19.86 13.15
N GLY A 182 9.00 -18.75 13.50
CA GLY A 182 9.65 -17.61 14.14
C GLY A 182 10.37 -16.72 13.13
N ILE A 183 10.68 -15.49 13.55
CA ILE A 183 11.43 -14.51 12.77
C ILE A 183 12.47 -13.88 13.69
N THR A 184 13.71 -13.81 13.23
CA THR A 184 14.79 -13.25 14.05
C THR A 184 14.69 -11.73 14.23
N THR A 185 15.45 -11.16 15.17
CA THR A 185 15.61 -9.71 15.31
C THR A 185 16.43 -9.12 14.15
N GLY A 186 16.26 -7.83 13.87
CA GLY A 186 17.03 -7.16 12.82
C GLY A 186 16.60 -5.73 12.55
N GLY A 187 17.59 -4.84 12.51
CA GLY A 187 17.41 -3.42 12.22
C GLY A 187 17.34 -3.06 10.73
N LEU A 188 17.45 -1.76 10.48
CA LEU A 188 17.45 -1.16 9.15
C LEU A 188 18.77 -1.43 8.40
N TYR A 189 18.80 -1.02 7.13
CA TYR A 189 20.03 -1.12 6.34
C TYR A 189 21.18 -0.35 6.98
N GLY A 190 22.33 -1.02 7.12
CA GLY A 190 23.54 -0.46 7.70
C GLY A 190 23.56 -0.44 9.23
N GLU A 191 22.47 -0.81 9.89
CA GLU A 191 22.45 -1.01 11.34
C GLU A 191 23.02 -2.37 11.72
N THR A 192 23.56 -2.45 12.94
CA THR A 192 24.13 -3.69 13.50
C THR A 192 23.29 -4.21 14.67
N GLU A 193 22.11 -3.64 14.90
CA GLU A 193 21.20 -4.09 15.95
C GLU A 193 20.40 -5.31 15.49
N GLY A 194 20.32 -6.30 16.38
CA GLY A 194 19.65 -7.57 16.12
C GLY A 194 20.48 -8.52 15.25
N CYS A 195 19.87 -9.65 14.90
CA CYS A 195 20.52 -10.74 14.20
C CYS A 195 20.69 -10.48 12.70
N LYS A 196 19.65 -9.96 12.03
CA LYS A 196 19.60 -9.83 10.57
C LYS A 196 19.08 -8.47 10.12
N ALA A 197 19.99 -7.53 9.91
CA ALA A 197 19.66 -6.23 9.38
C ALA A 197 19.16 -6.33 7.92
N TYR A 198 18.37 -5.36 7.49
CA TYR A 198 17.92 -5.29 6.11
C TYR A 198 19.10 -5.09 5.15
N SER A 199 19.23 -5.95 4.14
CA SER A 199 20.44 -5.98 3.28
C SER A 199 20.32 -5.15 2.01
N ILE A 200 19.12 -4.66 1.68
CA ILE A 200 18.87 -3.92 0.44
C ILE A 200 19.01 -2.42 0.73
N GLU A 201 19.90 -1.76 -0.02
CA GLU A 201 20.22 -0.36 0.17
C GLU A 201 18.99 0.54 -0.12
N PRO A 202 18.60 1.42 0.81
CA PRO A 202 17.60 2.47 0.60
C PRO A 202 17.90 3.28 -0.64
N CYS A 203 16.87 3.57 -1.43
CA CYS A 203 17.00 4.40 -2.61
C CYS A 203 16.05 5.58 -2.52
N ALA A 204 16.34 6.62 -3.30
CA ALA A 204 15.53 7.82 -3.37
C ALA A 204 14.21 7.51 -4.08
N HIS A 205 13.18 7.14 -3.31
CA HIS A 205 11.79 7.05 -3.76
C HIS A 205 11.21 8.43 -4.14
N HIS A 206 11.99 9.51 -3.97
CA HIS A 206 11.55 10.88 -4.20
C HIS A 206 12.47 11.66 -5.15
N VAL A 207 12.11 12.92 -5.41
CA VAL A 207 12.94 13.87 -6.14
C VAL A 207 14.24 14.19 -5.38
N ASP A 208 15.33 14.31 -6.16
CA ASP A 208 16.66 14.79 -5.79
C ASP A 208 17.02 14.62 -4.31
N ASP A 209 17.28 13.36 -3.94
CA ASP A 209 17.95 13.04 -2.69
C ASP A 209 19.48 13.15 -2.91
N SER A 210 20.13 14.09 -2.22
CA SER A 210 21.59 14.24 -2.27
C SER A 210 22.35 13.15 -1.49
N VAL A 211 21.64 12.30 -0.76
CA VAL A 211 22.14 11.31 0.20
C VAL A 211 21.95 9.88 -0.32
N ARG A 212 20.77 9.53 -0.86
CA ARG A 212 20.46 8.18 -1.37
C ARG A 212 20.60 8.09 -2.89
N PRO A 213 21.03 6.92 -3.42
CA PRO A 213 21.09 6.69 -4.86
C PRO A 213 19.68 6.69 -5.48
N ALA A 214 19.61 6.98 -6.79
CA ALA A 214 18.36 6.82 -7.54
C ALA A 214 17.90 5.35 -7.51
N CYS A 215 16.60 5.13 -7.35
CA CYS A 215 16.06 3.77 -7.37
C CYS A 215 16.25 3.10 -8.74
N THR A 216 16.76 1.87 -8.71
CA THR A 216 16.88 1.00 -9.88
C THR A 216 15.64 0.14 -10.04
N ASP A 217 15.61 -0.74 -11.04
CA ASP A 217 14.62 -1.82 -11.11
C ASP A 217 14.59 -2.65 -9.81
N ILE A 218 13.48 -3.36 -9.61
CA ILE A 218 13.30 -4.23 -8.45
C ILE A 218 14.44 -5.24 -8.34
N VAL A 219 15.08 -5.27 -7.18
CA VAL A 219 16.20 -6.16 -6.91
C VAL A 219 15.72 -7.60 -6.79
N ARG A 220 16.62 -8.54 -7.07
CA ARG A 220 16.37 -9.96 -6.79
C ARG A 220 16.34 -10.17 -5.28
N THR A 221 15.36 -10.96 -4.81
CA THR A 221 15.30 -11.41 -3.41
C THR A 221 16.64 -12.02 -2.98
N PRO A 222 17.28 -11.52 -1.92
CA PRO A 222 18.48 -12.12 -1.37
C PRO A 222 18.24 -13.57 -0.93
N ALA A 223 19.30 -14.35 -0.81
CA ALA A 223 19.18 -15.72 -0.33
C ALA A 223 18.86 -15.76 1.17
N CYS A 224 18.07 -16.74 1.60
CA CYS A 224 17.89 -17.04 3.02
C CYS A 224 19.22 -17.50 3.63
N VAL A 225 19.65 -16.84 4.70
CA VAL A 225 20.84 -17.20 5.47
C VAL A 225 20.46 -17.27 6.95
N GLN A 226 20.35 -18.48 7.48
CA GLN A 226 19.98 -18.75 8.88
C GLN A 226 21.20 -18.64 9.83
N GLN A 227 21.84 -17.48 9.82
CA GLN A 227 23.00 -17.13 10.66
C GLN A 227 22.99 -15.62 10.85
N CYS A 228 23.18 -15.09 12.07
CA CYS A 228 23.22 -13.64 12.27
C CYS A 228 24.37 -12.94 11.52
N ASP A 229 24.25 -11.64 11.29
CA ASP A 229 25.28 -10.82 10.66
C ASP A 229 26.50 -10.65 11.57
N SER A 230 26.27 -10.66 12.90
CA SER A 230 27.30 -10.74 13.93
C SER A 230 27.50 -12.17 14.40
N ASP A 231 28.77 -12.60 14.53
CA ASP A 231 29.14 -13.88 15.13
C ASP A 231 28.87 -13.94 16.65
N GLU A 232 28.55 -12.80 17.29
CA GLU A 232 28.22 -12.72 18.72
C GLU A 232 26.79 -13.17 19.02
N LEU A 233 25.91 -13.17 18.02
CA LEU A 233 24.51 -13.54 18.16
C LEU A 233 24.24 -14.92 17.56
N ASN A 234 23.35 -15.68 18.20
CA ASN A 234 22.90 -16.96 17.68
C ASN A 234 21.55 -16.82 17.00
N TYR A 235 21.44 -17.27 15.73
CA TYR A 235 20.21 -17.15 14.96
C TYR A 235 18.98 -17.73 15.66
N LYS A 236 19.12 -18.88 16.33
CA LYS A 236 17.99 -19.56 16.99
C LYS A 236 17.56 -18.87 18.28
N ASP A 237 18.51 -18.27 18.99
CA ASP A 237 18.22 -17.56 20.25
C ASP A 237 17.55 -16.20 19.99
N GLU A 238 17.77 -15.63 18.80
CA GLU A 238 17.17 -14.36 18.37
C GLU A 238 15.78 -14.52 17.74
N LEU A 239 15.26 -15.74 17.60
CA LEU A 239 13.92 -15.97 17.03
C LEU A 239 12.82 -15.43 17.96
N THR A 240 11.98 -14.58 17.41
CA THR A 240 10.72 -14.14 18.01
C THR A 240 9.56 -14.95 17.43
N PHE A 241 8.52 -15.16 18.23
CA PHE A 241 7.38 -16.00 17.83
C PHE A 241 6.04 -15.33 18.11
N GLY A 242 5.09 -15.56 17.21
CA GLY A 242 3.67 -15.34 17.48
C GLY A 242 3.07 -16.52 18.24
N ARG A 243 2.05 -16.29 19.07
CA ARG A 243 1.29 -17.40 19.67
C ARG A 243 0.50 -18.12 18.58
N LYS A 244 0.67 -19.44 18.46
CA LYS A 244 0.06 -20.30 17.42
C LYS A 244 -1.45 -20.11 17.26
N ASP A 245 -2.19 -20.06 18.37
CA ASP A 245 -3.66 -19.91 18.34
C ASP A 245 -4.13 -18.45 18.32
N SER A 246 -3.22 -17.52 18.02
CA SER A 246 -3.46 -16.09 18.11
C SER A 246 -2.96 -15.33 16.88
N ILE A 247 -3.01 -15.96 15.72
CA ILE A 247 -2.87 -15.30 14.42
C ILE A 247 -4.25 -15.26 13.76
N TYR A 248 -4.72 -14.08 13.37
CA TYR A 248 -6.11 -13.87 12.96
C TYR A 248 -6.26 -12.69 12.02
N ARG A 249 -7.40 -12.68 11.33
CA ARG A 249 -7.94 -11.48 10.68
C ARG A 249 -8.82 -10.72 11.67
N VAL A 250 -8.81 -9.40 11.56
CA VAL A 250 -9.80 -8.54 12.23
C VAL A 250 -11.04 -8.49 11.32
N PRO A 251 -12.28 -8.43 11.87
CA PRO A 251 -13.46 -8.19 11.06
C PRO A 251 -13.31 -6.94 10.21
N ASP A 252 -13.88 -6.98 9.00
CA ASP A 252 -13.94 -5.87 8.04
C ASP A 252 -14.98 -4.83 8.53
N ASP A 253 -14.74 -4.27 9.72
CA ASP A 253 -15.61 -3.36 10.46
C ASP A 253 -14.75 -2.31 11.19
N GLU A 254 -15.07 -1.04 10.96
CA GLU A 254 -14.31 0.10 11.49
C GLU A 254 -14.12 0.02 13.01
N ALA A 255 -15.19 -0.25 13.77
CA ALA A 255 -15.12 -0.29 15.22
C ALA A 255 -14.28 -1.48 15.70
N GLN A 256 -14.36 -2.63 15.03
CA GLN A 256 -13.53 -3.79 15.35
C GLN A 256 -12.04 -3.53 15.12
N ILE A 257 -11.69 -2.79 14.06
CA ILE A 257 -10.31 -2.39 13.78
C ILE A 257 -9.81 -1.40 14.84
N GLN A 258 -10.63 -0.41 15.21
CA GLN A 258 -10.31 0.52 16.29
C GLN A 258 -10.13 -0.20 17.63
N LEU A 259 -11.02 -1.12 17.98
CA LEU A 259 -10.93 -1.91 19.22
C LEU A 259 -9.69 -2.82 19.24
N GLU A 260 -9.33 -3.41 18.10
CA GLU A 260 -8.10 -4.20 17.99
C GLU A 260 -6.87 -3.34 18.23
N ILE A 261 -6.77 -2.19 17.55
CA ILE A 261 -5.64 -1.29 17.72
C ILE A 261 -5.58 -0.75 19.15
N LEU A 262 -6.72 -0.34 19.71
CA LEU A 262 -6.83 0.18 21.09
C LEU A 262 -6.36 -0.84 22.13
N THR A 263 -6.72 -2.11 21.93
CA THR A 263 -6.48 -3.18 22.91
C THR A 263 -5.08 -3.76 22.78
N ASN A 264 -4.64 -4.02 21.54
CA ASN A 264 -3.49 -4.88 21.28
C ASN A 264 -2.35 -4.17 20.54
N GLY A 265 -2.55 -2.93 20.08
CA GLY A 265 -1.56 -2.16 19.33
C GLY A 265 -1.72 -2.27 17.81
N PRO A 266 -0.79 -1.66 17.05
CA PRO A 266 -0.86 -1.54 15.59
C PRO A 266 -1.11 -2.86 14.85
N VAL A 267 -1.73 -2.77 13.68
CA VAL A 267 -2.10 -3.91 12.82
C VAL A 267 -1.46 -3.77 11.45
N GLU A 268 -1.23 -4.90 10.77
CA GLU A 268 -0.91 -4.88 9.35
C GLU A 268 -2.21 -4.79 8.54
N ALA A 269 -2.22 -3.95 7.51
CA ALA A 269 -3.31 -3.88 6.55
C ALA A 269 -2.77 -3.78 5.12
N ALA A 270 -3.65 -4.02 4.14
CA ALA A 270 -3.36 -3.73 2.74
C ALA A 270 -4.47 -2.89 2.10
N PHE A 271 -4.10 -2.13 1.08
CA PHE A 271 -5.04 -1.34 0.27
C PHE A 271 -4.59 -1.24 -1.18
N ASP A 272 -5.50 -0.78 -2.04
CA ASP A 272 -5.23 -0.53 -3.44
C ASP A 272 -4.60 0.84 -3.66
N VAL A 273 -3.35 0.83 -4.16
CA VAL A 273 -2.65 2.03 -4.57
C VAL A 273 -3.10 2.43 -5.97
N TYR A 274 -3.42 3.71 -6.12
CA TYR A 274 -3.71 4.36 -7.39
C TYR A 274 -2.62 5.40 -7.70
N GLU A 275 -2.51 5.78 -8.97
CA GLU A 275 -1.46 6.71 -9.43
C GLU A 275 -1.46 8.05 -8.69
N ASP A 276 -2.62 8.54 -8.23
CA ASP A 276 -2.72 9.79 -7.48
C ASP A 276 -2.12 9.70 -6.07
N PHE A 277 -2.25 8.55 -5.39
CA PHE A 277 -1.63 8.30 -4.09
C PHE A 277 -0.11 8.51 -4.09
N LEU A 278 0.55 8.23 -5.22
CA LEU A 278 2.00 8.43 -5.37
C LEU A 278 2.42 9.88 -5.10
N SER A 279 1.50 10.83 -5.29
CA SER A 279 1.72 12.25 -5.06
C SER A 279 1.25 12.75 -3.69
N TYR A 280 0.88 11.86 -2.75
CA TYR A 280 0.43 12.29 -1.41
C TYR A 280 1.48 13.11 -0.65
N LYS A 281 1.08 14.27 -0.09
CA LYS A 281 1.94 15.06 0.81
C LYS A 281 1.36 15.26 2.21
N SER A 282 0.07 15.53 2.32
CA SER A 282 -0.58 15.76 3.63
C SER A 282 -2.10 15.71 3.51
N GLY A 283 -2.78 15.62 4.66
CA GLY A 283 -4.24 15.60 4.77
C GLY A 283 -4.82 14.19 4.62
N VAL A 284 -6.14 14.08 4.48
CA VAL A 284 -6.82 12.76 4.41
C VAL A 284 -6.97 12.32 2.96
N TYR A 285 -6.16 11.34 2.56
CA TYR A 285 -6.15 10.79 1.21
C TYR A 285 -7.52 10.20 0.84
N GLN A 286 -8.02 10.65 -0.31
CA GLN A 286 -9.16 10.09 -1.02
C GLN A 286 -8.83 10.01 -2.51
N LYS A 287 -9.14 8.87 -3.12
CA LYS A 287 -8.81 8.57 -4.52
C LYS A 287 -9.71 9.39 -5.45
N VAL A 288 -9.12 10.17 -6.35
CA VAL A 288 -9.84 11.10 -7.24
C VAL A 288 -9.42 10.99 -8.71
N ALA A 289 -8.28 10.39 -8.99
CA ALA A 289 -7.74 10.24 -10.34
C ALA A 289 -6.89 8.97 -10.46
N GLY A 290 -6.37 8.72 -11.66
CA GLY A 290 -5.38 7.67 -11.87
C GLY A 290 -5.92 6.25 -11.96
N LYS A 291 -5.10 5.40 -12.56
CA LYS A 291 -5.29 3.95 -12.68
C LYS A 291 -4.79 3.25 -11.43
N ALA A 292 -5.25 2.01 -11.25
CA ALA A 292 -4.72 1.13 -10.21
C ALA A 292 -3.26 0.79 -10.51
N VAL A 293 -2.42 0.85 -9.49
CA VAL A 293 -0.99 0.51 -9.54
C VAL A 293 -0.78 -0.92 -9.04
N GLY A 294 -1.37 -1.26 -7.88
CA GLY A 294 -1.27 -2.58 -7.25
C GLY A 294 -1.71 -2.55 -5.79
N GLY A 295 -1.58 -3.68 -5.10
CA GLY A 295 -1.84 -3.77 -3.67
C GLY A 295 -0.59 -3.45 -2.85
N HIS A 296 -0.74 -2.67 -1.79
CA HIS A 296 0.37 -2.29 -0.90
C HIS A 296 0.03 -2.57 0.55
N ALA A 297 1.00 -3.10 1.31
CA ALA A 297 0.83 -3.43 2.72
C ALA A 297 1.47 -2.32 3.57
N ILE A 298 0.83 -2.02 4.69
CA ILE A 298 1.14 -0.91 5.58
C ILE A 298 0.88 -1.30 7.04
N LYS A 299 1.27 -0.41 7.96
CA LYS A 299 0.92 -0.52 9.38
C LYS A 299 -0.07 0.57 9.80
N ILE A 300 -1.25 0.20 10.27
CA ILE A 300 -2.21 1.13 10.87
C ILE A 300 -1.93 1.23 12.37
N LEU A 301 -1.72 2.45 12.87
CA LEU A 301 -1.34 2.71 14.26
C LEU A 301 -2.24 3.70 15.00
N GLY A 302 -3.30 4.18 14.35
CA GLY A 302 -4.22 5.11 14.99
C GLY A 302 -5.30 5.64 14.07
N TRP A 303 -6.05 6.62 14.57
CA TRP A 303 -7.12 7.28 13.83
C TRP A 303 -7.39 8.67 14.38
N GLY A 304 -8.16 9.45 13.64
CA GLY A 304 -8.67 10.73 14.11
C GLY A 304 -9.67 11.34 13.14
N VAL A 305 -9.92 12.63 13.32
CA VAL A 305 -10.75 13.45 12.43
C VAL A 305 -9.97 14.71 12.09
N GLU A 306 -9.84 15.01 10.80
CA GLU A 306 -9.21 16.24 10.31
C GLU A 306 -10.19 16.97 9.40
N ASN A 307 -10.58 18.21 9.76
CA ASN A 307 -11.57 18.99 9.03
C ASN A 307 -12.86 18.19 8.72
N ASP A 308 -13.46 17.61 9.77
CA ASP A 308 -14.65 16.74 9.70
C ASP A 308 -14.47 15.46 8.86
N THR A 309 -13.25 15.13 8.42
CA THR A 309 -12.96 13.92 7.65
C THR A 309 -12.30 12.88 8.55
N PRO A 310 -12.96 11.74 8.83
CA PRO A 310 -12.38 10.66 9.62
C PRO A 310 -11.24 9.98 8.86
N TYR A 311 -10.16 9.65 9.57
CA TYR A 311 -8.99 9.00 8.97
C TYR A 311 -8.42 7.86 9.82
N TRP A 312 -7.70 6.96 9.15
CA TRP A 312 -6.71 6.07 9.72
C TRP A 312 -5.33 6.72 9.65
N LEU A 313 -4.55 6.66 10.74
CA LEU A 313 -3.14 7.06 10.79
C LEU A 313 -2.28 5.84 10.41
N VAL A 314 -1.47 5.99 9.37
CA VAL A 314 -0.79 4.88 8.73
C VAL A 314 0.70 5.19 8.55
N ALA A 315 1.55 4.22 8.89
CA ALA A 315 2.98 4.22 8.57
C ALA A 315 3.21 3.53 7.23
N ASN A 316 3.99 4.17 6.34
CA ASN A 316 4.41 3.62 5.06
C ASN A 316 5.84 3.07 5.15
N SER A 317 6.24 2.28 4.16
CA SER A 317 7.54 1.61 4.05
C SER A 317 8.44 2.22 2.96
N TRP A 318 8.24 3.50 2.62
CA TRP A 318 9.00 4.24 1.58
C TRP A 318 9.88 5.34 2.17
N ASN A 319 10.38 5.14 3.40
CA ASN A 319 11.19 6.09 4.16
C ASN A 319 10.44 7.35 4.62
N THR A 320 11.13 8.13 5.44
CA THR A 320 10.64 9.33 6.11
C THR A 320 10.45 10.54 5.20
N ASP A 321 11.03 10.56 3.99
CA ASP A 321 10.90 11.69 3.08
C ASP A 321 9.59 11.65 2.26
N TRP A 322 8.87 10.52 2.31
CA TRP A 322 7.58 10.37 1.66
C TRP A 322 6.46 10.94 2.53
N GLY A 323 5.48 11.62 1.93
CA GLY A 323 4.26 12.04 2.63
C GLY A 323 4.54 12.91 3.87
N GLU A 324 3.90 12.57 4.99
CA GLU A 324 4.04 13.27 6.27
C GLU A 324 5.09 12.58 7.14
N LYS A 325 6.37 12.73 6.80
CA LYS A 325 7.49 12.09 7.51
C LYS A 325 7.43 10.55 7.48
N GLY A 326 7.01 9.98 6.35
CA GLY A 326 6.77 8.54 6.16
C GLY A 326 5.36 8.07 6.54
N TYR A 327 4.55 8.95 7.14
CA TYR A 327 3.15 8.66 7.46
C TYR A 327 2.20 9.20 6.39
N PHE A 328 0.98 8.69 6.43
CA PHE A 328 -0.16 9.29 5.75
C PHE A 328 -1.45 9.06 6.52
N LYS A 329 -2.46 9.83 6.14
CA LYS A 329 -3.84 9.65 6.60
C LYS A 329 -4.70 9.22 5.41
N ILE A 330 -5.57 8.25 5.63
CA ILE A 330 -6.49 7.73 4.60
C ILE A 330 -7.91 7.66 5.16
N LEU A 331 -8.90 7.93 4.32
CA LEU A 331 -10.31 7.95 4.71
C LEU A 331 -10.70 6.65 5.45
N ARG A 332 -11.30 6.84 6.63
CA ARG A 332 -11.81 5.77 7.50
C ARG A 332 -13.33 5.68 7.45
N GLY A 333 -13.88 4.47 7.63
CA GLY A 333 -15.30 4.20 7.81
C GLY A 333 -16.06 3.98 6.49
N SER A 334 -15.35 3.73 5.40
CA SER A 334 -15.94 3.50 4.08
C SER A 334 -15.22 2.43 3.27
N ASP A 335 -14.35 1.63 3.90
CA ASP A 335 -13.42 0.71 3.25
C ASP A 335 -12.74 1.33 2.02
N HIS A 336 -12.30 2.59 2.18
CA HIS A 336 -11.79 3.37 1.06
C HIS A 336 -10.59 2.66 0.43
N VAL A 337 -10.68 2.39 -0.87
CA VAL A 337 -9.70 1.59 -1.64
C VAL A 337 -9.30 0.26 -0.96
N GLY A 338 -10.18 -0.34 -0.18
CA GLY A 338 -10.00 -1.65 0.45
C GLY A 338 -9.18 -1.65 1.74
N ILE A 339 -8.88 -0.48 2.33
CA ILE A 339 -8.02 -0.35 3.52
C ILE A 339 -8.53 -1.10 4.76
N GLU A 340 -9.83 -1.38 4.85
CA GLU A 340 -10.47 -2.07 5.98
C GLU A 340 -10.72 -3.57 5.71
N SER A 341 -10.43 -4.05 4.49
CA SER A 341 -10.73 -5.42 4.03
C SER A 341 -9.65 -6.46 4.35
N GLU A 342 -8.40 -6.04 4.52
CA GLU A 342 -7.25 -6.95 4.69
C GLU A 342 -6.45 -6.68 5.96
N ILE A 343 -7.12 -6.69 7.10
CA ILE A 343 -6.47 -6.48 8.40
C ILE A 343 -6.01 -7.81 9.00
N VAL A 344 -4.71 -7.94 9.27
CA VAL A 344 -4.10 -9.12 9.89
C VAL A 344 -3.36 -8.70 11.15
N ALA A 345 -3.50 -9.52 12.19
CA ALA A 345 -2.89 -9.28 13.47
C ALA A 345 -2.57 -10.60 14.19
N GLY A 346 -1.81 -10.47 15.26
CA GLY A 346 -1.53 -11.56 16.17
C GLY A 346 -0.95 -11.09 17.48
N LEU A 347 -0.73 -12.03 18.41
CA LEU A 347 -0.19 -11.72 19.74
C LEU A 347 1.13 -12.45 19.96
N PRO A 348 2.16 -11.78 20.50
CA PRO A 348 3.49 -12.35 20.66
C PRO A 348 3.52 -13.45 21.72
N GLN A 349 4.44 -14.39 21.54
CA GLN A 349 4.90 -15.31 22.57
C GLN A 349 6.13 -14.70 23.24
N LEU A 350 5.99 -14.28 24.49
CA LEU A 350 7.04 -13.55 25.24
C LEU A 350 7.95 -14.47 26.04
#